data_AF-A0A7C4CIY9-F1
#
_entry.id   AF-A0A7C4CIY9-F1
#
_cell.length_a   1.000
_cell.length_b   1.000
_cell.length_c   1.000
_cell.angle_alpha   90.00
_cell.angle_beta   90.00
_cell.angle_gamma   90.00
#
_symmetry.space_group_name_H-M   'P 1'
#
loop_
_entity.id
_entity.type
_entity.pdbx_description
1 polymer ?
#
loop_
_entity_poly.entity_id
_entity_poly.type
_entity_poly.pdbx_seq_one_letter_code
_entity_poly.pdbx_strand_id
1 'polypeptide(L)'
;MILDDAISLLLRSIFTGSPDFLIISGRLHLLLNELSNFVAPFIEIPIEELSVLCRCPRYEVRDPYMRMVEELEEESPGIRFNILRFMERADFLRAMGLGNRK
;
A
#
# COMPACT_ATOMS: atom_id res chain seq x y z
N MET A 1 -4.26 8.35 -2.71
CA MET A 1 -3.67 7.25 -1.97
C MET A 1 -2.17 7.48 -1.89
N ILE A 2 -1.63 7.39 -0.68
CA ILE A 2 -0.21 7.56 -0.36
C ILE A 2 0.50 6.21 -0.14
N LEU A 3 1.80 6.24 0.13
CA LEU A 3 2.60 5.04 0.37
C LEU A 3 2.07 4.22 1.56
N ASP A 4 1.81 4.89 2.68
CA ASP A 4 1.34 4.25 3.92
C ASP A 4 -0.02 3.59 3.74
N ASP A 5 -0.91 4.24 2.99
CA ASP A 5 -2.19 3.64 2.60
C ASP A 5 -1.93 2.31 1.89
N ALA A 6 -1.12 2.29 0.82
CA ALA A 6 -0.87 1.08 0.03
C ALA A 6 -0.41 -0.11 0.87
N ILE A 7 0.50 0.15 1.81
CA ILE A 7 1.08 -0.86 2.68
C ILE A 7 0.07 -1.31 3.73
N SER A 8 -0.67 -0.38 4.34
CA SER A 8 -1.71 -0.71 5.33
C SER A 8 -2.75 -1.67 4.73
N LEU A 9 -3.08 -1.50 3.45
CA LEU A 9 -4.00 -2.35 2.72
C LEU A 9 -3.45 -3.72 2.42
N LEU A 10 -2.16 -3.79 2.07
CA LEU A 10 -1.46 -5.06 1.96
C LEU A 10 -1.48 -5.80 3.30
N LEU A 11 -1.10 -5.13 4.39
CA LEU A 11 -1.07 -5.73 5.73
C LEU A 11 -2.46 -6.22 6.14
N ARG A 12 -3.48 -5.39 5.97
CA ARG A 12 -4.87 -5.79 6.22
C ARG A 12 -5.25 -7.02 5.41
N SER A 13 -4.90 -7.07 4.13
CA SER A 13 -5.20 -8.23 3.26
C SER A 13 -4.49 -9.50 3.75
N ILE A 14 -3.23 -9.39 4.19
CA ILE A 14 -2.47 -10.52 4.75
C ILE A 14 -3.11 -11.04 6.05
N PHE A 15 -3.43 -10.15 6.98
CA PHE A 15 -3.92 -10.54 8.31
C PHE A 15 -5.39 -10.98 8.33
N THR A 16 -6.22 -10.43 7.44
CA THR A 16 -7.65 -10.79 7.37
C THR A 16 -7.94 -11.90 6.36
N GLY A 17 -7.02 -12.17 5.43
CA GLY A 17 -7.26 -13.07 4.30
C GLY A 17 -8.30 -12.55 3.29
N SER A 18 -8.79 -11.32 3.45
CA SER A 18 -9.76 -10.69 2.55
C SER A 18 -9.12 -9.49 1.86
N PRO A 19 -8.69 -9.61 0.58
CA PRO A 19 -8.22 -8.48 -0.19
C PRO A 19 -9.43 -7.67 -0.68
N ASP A 20 -10.09 -6.96 0.23
CA ASP A 20 -11.21 -6.07 -0.11
C ASP A 20 -10.77 -5.07 -1.20
N PHE A 21 -9.50 -4.62 -1.10
CA PHE A 21 -8.85 -3.74 -2.04
C PHE A 21 -7.31 -3.83 -1.93
N LEU A 22 -6.64 -3.92 -3.07
CA LEU A 22 -5.17 -3.93 -3.19
C LEU A 22 -4.73 -3.05 -4.34
N ILE A 23 -3.60 -2.35 -4.19
CA ILE A 23 -3.00 -1.58 -5.28
C ILE A 23 -1.67 -2.16 -5.65
N ILE A 24 -1.57 -2.58 -6.91
CA ILE A 24 -0.48 -3.41 -7.39
C ILE A 24 -0.11 -2.93 -8.80
N SER A 25 1.15 -2.54 -8.99
CA SER A 25 1.66 -2.00 -10.28
C SER A 25 0.77 -0.90 -10.87
N GLY A 26 0.29 0.02 -10.03
CA GLY A 26 -0.62 1.11 -10.43
C GLY A 26 -2.06 0.70 -10.72
N ARG A 27 -2.45 -0.57 -10.52
CA ARG A 27 -3.83 -1.04 -10.69
C ARG A 27 -4.51 -1.21 -9.34
N LEU A 28 -5.78 -0.82 -9.26
CA LEU A 28 -6.63 -1.09 -8.11
C LEU A 28 -7.40 -2.39 -8.34
N HIS A 29 -7.11 -3.39 -7.51
CA HIS A 29 -7.80 -4.67 -7.46
C HIS A 29 -8.84 -4.61 -6.35
N LEU A 30 -10.12 -4.60 -6.70
CA LEU A 30 -11.22 -4.75 -5.75
C LEU A 30 -11.66 -6.21 -5.76
N LEU A 31 -12.11 -6.72 -4.62
CA LEU A 31 -12.49 -8.13 -4.36
C LEU A 31 -13.34 -8.81 -5.46
N LEU A 32 -14.04 -8.03 -6.31
CA LEU A 32 -14.86 -8.54 -7.42
C LEU A 32 -14.68 -7.82 -8.77
N ASN A 33 -13.79 -6.81 -8.89
CA ASN A 33 -13.60 -6.03 -10.12
C ASN A 33 -12.16 -5.47 -10.22
N GLU A 34 -11.53 -5.64 -11.38
CA GLU A 34 -10.29 -4.93 -11.73
C GLU A 34 -10.64 -3.57 -12.35
N LEU A 35 -10.24 -2.48 -11.70
CA LEU A 35 -10.28 -1.17 -12.33
C LEU A 35 -8.98 -0.93 -13.09
N SER A 36 -9.08 -0.99 -14.41
CA SER A 36 -8.01 -0.51 -15.30
C SER A 36 -7.95 1.02 -15.29
N ASN A 37 -6.75 1.59 -15.39
CA ASN A 37 -6.47 3.04 -15.40
C ASN A 37 -6.69 3.77 -14.06
N PHE A 38 -6.59 3.07 -12.92
CA PHE A 38 -6.42 3.75 -11.64
C PHE A 38 -5.06 4.46 -11.60
N VAL A 39 -5.03 5.69 -11.06
CA VAL A 39 -3.79 6.45 -10.91
C VAL A 39 -3.70 6.90 -9.46
N ALA A 40 -2.66 6.44 -8.76
CA ALA A 40 -2.28 6.95 -7.44
C ALA A 40 -1.01 7.80 -7.58
N PRO A 41 -1.13 9.11 -7.83
CA PRO A 41 0.03 9.96 -8.13
C PRO A 41 0.96 10.17 -6.93
N PHE A 42 0.49 9.87 -5.72
CA PHE A 42 1.24 10.05 -4.48
C PHE A 42 1.63 8.71 -3.84
N ILE A 43 1.58 7.61 -4.60
CA ILE A 43 1.83 6.25 -4.09
C ILE A 43 3.23 6.06 -3.51
N GLU A 44 4.19 6.86 -3.93
CA GLU A 44 5.58 6.83 -3.45
C GLU A 44 5.84 7.86 -2.34
N ILE A 45 4.83 8.64 -1.92
CA ILE A 45 5.00 9.69 -0.91
C ILE A 45 4.52 9.16 0.45
N PRO A 46 5.38 9.13 1.48
CA PRO A 46 4.97 8.78 2.83
C PRO A 46 4.17 9.91 3.51
N ILE A 47 3.37 9.55 4.52
CA ILE A 47 2.44 10.47 5.20
C ILE A 47 3.16 11.67 5.84
N GLU A 48 4.39 11.49 6.31
CA GLU A 48 5.18 12.54 6.93
C GLU A 48 5.57 13.61 5.91
N GLU A 49 5.96 13.20 4.70
CA GLU A 49 6.28 14.11 3.60
C GLU A 49 5.04 14.88 3.14
N LEU A 50 3.90 14.18 3.00
CA LEU A 50 2.64 14.83 2.65
C LEU A 50 2.22 15.84 3.74
N SER A 51 2.38 15.50 5.01
CA SER A 51 2.04 16.38 6.13
C SER A 51 2.86 17.68 6.10
N VAL A 52 4.16 17.58 5.78
CA VAL A 52 5.04 18.74 5.58
C VAL A 52 4.58 19.59 4.40
N LEU A 53 4.28 18.96 3.25
CA LEU A 53 3.81 19.65 2.04
C LEU A 53 2.49 20.41 2.28
N CYS A 54 1.55 19.79 3.01
CA CYS A 54 0.24 20.36 3.29
C CYS A 54 0.21 21.30 4.51
N ARG A 55 1.34 21.46 5.24
CA ARG A 55 1.41 22.18 6.53
C ARG A 55 0.37 21.69 7.54
N CYS A 56 0.08 20.39 7.51
CA CYS A 56 -0.85 19.77 8.44
C CYS A 56 -0.09 19.29 9.69
N PRO A 57 -0.68 19.42 10.89
CA PRO A 57 -0.15 18.76 12.08
C PRO A 57 -0.17 17.24 11.87
N ARG A 58 0.76 16.52 12.52
CA ARG A 58 0.81 15.05 12.48
C ARG A 58 -0.58 14.49 12.80
N TYR A 59 -1.07 13.62 11.92
CA TYR A 59 -2.35 12.95 12.07
C TYR A 59 -2.26 11.90 13.19
N GLU A 60 -3.29 11.80 14.03
CA GLU A 60 -3.39 10.73 15.02
C GLU A 60 -3.78 9.42 14.32
N VAL A 61 -2.86 8.46 14.25
CA VAL A 61 -3.12 7.18 13.59
C VAL A 61 -4.03 6.29 14.44
N ARG A 62 -5.30 6.25 14.04
CA ARG A 62 -6.34 5.41 14.68
C ARG A 62 -6.43 4.00 14.10
N ASP A 63 -6.05 3.84 12.84
CA ASP A 63 -6.09 2.55 12.16
C ASP A 63 -4.93 1.64 12.64
N PRO A 64 -5.20 0.39 13.06
CA PRO A 64 -4.16 -0.49 13.59
C PRO A 64 -3.11 -0.87 12.54
N TYR A 65 -3.49 -1.02 11.27
CA TYR A 65 -2.55 -1.36 10.21
C TYR A 65 -1.66 -0.17 9.85
N MET A 66 -2.20 1.06 9.89
CA MET A 66 -1.37 2.26 9.72
C MET A 66 -0.35 2.40 10.85
N ARG A 67 -0.68 2.07 12.10
CA ARG A 67 0.32 2.05 13.19
C ARG A 67 1.42 1.04 12.93
N MET A 68 1.07 -0.14 12.42
CA MET A 68 2.07 -1.14 12.04
C MET A 68 2.99 -0.63 10.93
N VAL A 69 2.50 0.18 9.99
CA VAL A 69 3.34 0.80 8.95
C VAL A 69 4.33 1.80 9.58
N GLU A 70 3.89 2.58 10.57
CA GLU A 70 4.78 3.47 11.33
C GLU A 70 5.85 2.68 12.09
N GLU A 71 5.43 1.67 12.86
CA GLU A 71 6.32 0.79 13.64
C GLU A 71 7.37 0.09 12.76
N LEU A 72 6.96 -0.44 11.60
CA LEU A 72 7.87 -1.09 10.65
C LEU A 72 8.97 -0.13 10.18
N GLU A 73 8.61 1.11 9.86
CA GLU A 73 9.58 2.11 9.38
C GLU A 73 10.50 2.61 10.50
N GLU A 74 9.98 2.70 11.73
CA GLU A 74 10.81 3.01 12.91
C GLU A 74 11.83 1.90 13.18
N GLU A 75 11.44 0.63 13.06
CA GLU A 75 12.32 -0.52 13.23
C GLU A 75 13.31 -0.68 12.06
N SER A 76 12.87 -0.42 10.83
CA SER A 76 13.65 -0.60 9.62
C SER A 76 13.40 0.54 8.62
N PRO A 77 14.20 1.62 8.66
CA PRO A 77 14.05 2.74 7.74
C PRO A 77 14.17 2.32 6.27
N GLY A 78 13.22 2.76 5.44
CA GLY A 78 13.09 2.41 4.03
C GLY A 78 12.26 1.16 3.76
N ILE A 79 11.74 0.47 4.79
CA ILE A 79 10.93 -0.74 4.60
C ILE A 79 9.65 -0.45 3.84
N ARG A 80 9.05 0.74 4.01
CA ARG A 80 7.83 1.12 3.27
C ARG A 80 8.04 1.05 1.75
N PHE A 81 9.14 1.62 1.28
CA PHE A 81 9.52 1.56 -0.13
C PHE A 81 9.87 0.15 -0.59
N ASN A 82 10.55 -0.63 0.25
CA ASN A 82 10.88 -2.03 -0.07
C ASN A 82 9.61 -2.88 -0.24
N ILE A 83 8.61 -2.68 0.61
CA ILE A 83 7.31 -3.36 0.50
C ILE A 83 6.59 -2.94 -0.78
N LEU A 84 6.54 -1.64 -1.10
CA LEU A 84 5.95 -1.15 -2.34
C LEU A 84 6.60 -1.84 -3.56
N ARG A 85 7.93 -1.88 -3.62
CA ARG A 85 8.67 -2.55 -4.70
C ARG A 85 8.41 -4.04 -4.73
N PHE A 86 8.27 -4.69 -3.57
CA PHE A 86 7.90 -6.10 -3.48
C PHE A 86 6.52 -6.36 -4.10
N MET A 87 5.54 -5.49 -3.86
CA MET A 87 4.20 -5.61 -4.43
C MET A 87 4.18 -5.51 -5.96
N GLU A 88 5.18 -4.87 -6.56
CA GLU A 88 5.34 -4.77 -8.02
C GLU A 88 6.00 -6.00 -8.66
N ARG A 89 6.56 -6.92 -7.86
CA ARG A 89 7.29 -8.07 -8.40
C ARG A 89 6.36 -9.13 -8.96
N ALA A 90 6.71 -9.64 -10.14
CA ALA A 90 5.90 -10.64 -10.88
C ALA A 90 5.62 -11.94 -10.10
N ASP A 91 6.52 -12.38 -9.21
CA ASP A 91 6.32 -13.54 -8.36
C ASP A 91 5.25 -13.30 -7.29
N PHE A 92 5.25 -12.12 -6.67
CA PHE A 92 4.18 -11.71 -5.75
C PHE A 92 2.83 -11.61 -6.47
N LEU A 93 2.79 -10.99 -7.66
CA LEU A 93 1.57 -10.93 -8.47
C LEU A 93 0.99 -12.33 -8.69
N ARG A 94 1.83 -13.26 -9.16
CA ARG A 94 1.42 -14.64 -9.42
C ARG A 94 0.92 -15.34 -8.17
N ALA A 95 1.58 -15.14 -7.03
CA ALA A 95 1.16 -15.70 -5.75
C ALA A 95 -0.22 -15.19 -5.32
N MET A 96 -0.53 -13.93 -5.64
CA MET A 96 -1.85 -13.32 -5.42
C MET A 96 -2.91 -13.73 -6.45
N GLY A 97 -2.58 -14.63 -7.40
CA GLY A 97 -3.47 -14.99 -8.51
C GLY A 97 -3.60 -13.92 -9.59
N LEU A 98 -2.72 -12.92 -9.59
CA LEU A 98 -2.67 -11.80 -10.51
C LEU A 98 -1.55 -12.02 -11.55
N GLY A 99 -1.77 -11.63 -12.81
CA GLY A 99 -0.73 -11.74 -13.85
C GLY A 99 -0.81 -12.95 -14.79
N ASN A 100 -1.84 -13.80 -14.67
CA ASN A 100 -2.21 -14.72 -15.75
C ASN A 100 -3.24 -14.04 -16.68
N ARG A 101 -2.74 -13.23 -17.62
CA ARG A 101 -3.49 -12.93 -18.84
C ARG A 101 -2.77 -13.61 -20.00
N LYS A 102 -3.47 -14.54 -20.64
CA LYS A 102 -3.15 -15.00 -22.00
C LYS A 102 -3.19 -13.83 -22.98
#